data_AF-A0A7C8LXM7-F1
#
_entry.id   AF-A0A7C8LXM7-F1
#
_cell.length_a   1.000
_cell.length_b   1.000
_cell.length_c   1.000
_cell.angle_alpha   90.00
_cell.angle_beta   90.00
_cell.angle_gamma   90.00
#
_symmetry.space_group_name_H-M   'P 1'
#
loop_
_entity.id
_entity.type
_entity.pdbx_description
1 polymer ?
#
loop_
_entity_poly.entity_id
_entity_poly.type
_entity_poly.pdbx_seq_one_letter_code
_entity_poly.pdbx_strand_id
1 'polypeptide(L)'
;MIVSYVLALFLKLLHLIEPLCVLLFSVSALLFLDWETTLVLFPVAAIGGWCLVKVNVESAKAYQSYEQISPFASAEKRSAWRYYLGISGKHSSVTRIVDHFLHEGKTHDQIEAYRRYMLSSDLAVCINSIILGAGFFFILIFIGFQLVESGGEWHRLTAYLLGLRFSVSSLKTVSSILLAINRFFPQIQRVSIFLERAGGQEATGLKREGEFSQINFEDSVLGGQSCIAVMIPFELDSNSLDWILAKTLSLNPEEIRFSSDKLACFSNVFEPVGGESFQSTFRLHKDVTPQYTEKILKDVGYWEKHESDFEKMIRLDFSEPISQNDWSRLHKRSLIAVFLINSIVAPVELLILDSLVLNHLPAKGRPLLDLLSDKTQVVIVYGTQANAYCVSGEEIAILYDHLGGTELLSVEWCLEHADIIKTRIGNSKSMLMQHSANSGVLADDVSSLCDFV
;
A
#
# COMPACT_ATOMS: atom_id res chain seq x y z
N MET A 1 9.56 4.64 -13.56
CA MET A 1 9.30 3.18 -13.47
C MET A 1 8.53 2.64 -14.68
N ILE A 2 7.37 3.22 -15.04
CA ILE A 2 6.51 2.76 -16.15
C ILE A 2 7.25 2.64 -17.50
N VAL A 3 8.05 3.65 -17.87
CA VAL A 3 8.84 3.67 -19.11
C VAL A 3 9.78 2.45 -19.21
N SER A 4 10.34 2.00 -18.07
CA SER A 4 11.24 0.84 -18.04
C SER A 4 10.49 -0.47 -18.34
N TYR A 5 9.28 -0.65 -17.79
CA TYR A 5 8.45 -1.83 -18.08
C TYR A 5 7.99 -1.88 -19.53
N VAL A 6 7.54 -0.74 -20.09
CA VAL A 6 7.11 -0.66 -21.49
C VAL A 6 8.27 -0.95 -22.43
N LEU A 7 9.45 -0.39 -22.16
CA LEU A 7 10.65 -0.67 -22.94
C LEU A 7 11.07 -2.14 -22.85
N ALA A 8 11.03 -2.74 -21.66
CA ALA A 8 11.33 -4.16 -21.48
C ALA A 8 10.36 -5.06 -22.25
N LEU A 9 9.06 -4.77 -22.20
CA LEU A 9 8.04 -5.48 -22.98
C LEU A 9 8.28 -5.36 -24.49
N PHE A 10 8.54 -4.13 -24.96
CA PHE A 10 8.85 -3.86 -26.37
C PHE A 10 10.08 -4.64 -26.84
N LEU A 11 11.15 -4.64 -26.05
CA LEU A 11 12.36 -5.42 -26.35
C LEU A 11 12.05 -6.91 -26.43
N LYS A 12 11.24 -7.47 -25.52
CA LYS A 12 10.83 -8.88 -25.57
C LYS A 12 9.99 -9.21 -26.81
N LEU A 13 9.09 -8.32 -27.21
CA LEU A 13 8.32 -8.45 -28.45
C LEU A 13 9.23 -8.41 -29.69
N LEU A 14 10.25 -7.54 -29.71
CA LEU A 14 11.22 -7.49 -30.78
C LEU A 14 12.02 -8.80 -30.89
N HIS A 15 12.45 -9.36 -29.75
CA HIS A 15 13.14 -10.65 -29.69
C HIS A 15 12.23 -11.84 -30.06
N LEU A 16 10.91 -11.66 -30.11
CA LEU A 16 9.97 -12.69 -30.56
C LEU A 16 9.98 -12.83 -32.09
N ILE A 17 10.33 -11.77 -32.82
CA ILE A 17 10.26 -11.75 -34.30
C ILE A 17 11.22 -12.76 -34.90
N GLU A 18 12.47 -12.81 -34.44
CA GLU A 18 13.49 -13.73 -34.96
C GLU A 18 13.07 -15.21 -34.88
N PRO A 19 12.74 -15.79 -33.71
CA PRO A 19 12.34 -17.19 -33.62
C PRO A 19 11.00 -17.45 -34.32
N LEU A 20 10.10 -16.46 -34.41
CA LEU A 20 8.86 -16.59 -35.18
C LEU A 20 9.14 -16.71 -36.68
N CYS A 21 10.04 -15.90 -37.24
CA CYS A 21 10.46 -15.99 -38.63
C CYS A 21 11.12 -17.34 -38.93
N VAL A 22 12.01 -17.82 -38.04
CA VAL A 22 12.64 -19.14 -38.19
C VAL A 22 11.59 -20.25 -38.10
N LEU A 23 10.61 -20.14 -37.21
CA LEU A 23 9.51 -21.10 -37.10
C LEU A 23 8.68 -21.14 -38.39
N LEU A 24 8.25 -19.99 -38.91
CA LEU A 24 7.47 -19.90 -40.15
C LEU A 24 8.25 -20.46 -41.35
N PHE A 25 9.53 -20.08 -41.48
CA PHE A 25 10.39 -20.58 -42.55
C PHE A 25 10.60 -22.09 -42.46
N SER A 26 10.90 -22.62 -41.28
CA SER A 26 11.12 -24.06 -41.09
C SER A 26 9.85 -24.89 -41.33
N VAL A 27 8.68 -24.43 -40.86
CA VAL A 27 7.40 -25.08 -41.14
C VAL A 27 7.07 -25.06 -42.64
N SER A 28 7.33 -23.93 -43.32
CA SER A 28 7.14 -23.82 -44.77
C SER A 28 8.07 -24.75 -45.55
N ALA A 29 9.33 -24.88 -45.11
CA ALA A 29 10.28 -25.82 -45.69
C ALA A 29 9.85 -27.28 -45.48
N LEU A 30 9.33 -27.64 -44.30
CA LEU A 30 8.80 -28.98 -44.02
C LEU A 30 7.58 -29.31 -44.91
N LEU A 31 6.65 -28.37 -45.06
CA LEU A 31 5.51 -28.52 -45.97
C LEU A 31 5.94 -28.69 -47.43
N PHE A 32 6.99 -27.98 -47.85
CA PHE A 32 7.55 -28.10 -49.21
C PHE A 32 8.25 -29.45 -49.43
N LEU A 33 8.94 -29.99 -48.42
CA LEU A 33 9.61 -31.28 -48.50
C LEU A 33 8.62 -32.45 -48.56
N ASP A 34 7.66 -32.47 -47.62
CA ASP A 34 6.64 -33.51 -47.52
C ASP A 34 5.44 -32.98 -46.74
N TRP A 35 4.38 -32.59 -47.47
CA TRP A 35 3.17 -32.05 -46.86
C TRP A 35 2.37 -33.12 -46.10
N GLU A 36 2.41 -34.39 -46.52
CA GLU A 36 1.65 -35.49 -45.91
C GLU A 36 2.18 -35.78 -44.51
N THR A 37 3.50 -35.98 -44.38
CA THR A 37 4.14 -36.19 -43.07
C THR A 37 3.96 -34.97 -42.17
N THR A 38 4.03 -33.77 -42.73
CA THR A 38 3.84 -32.54 -41.96
C THR A 38 2.40 -32.39 -41.44
N LEU A 39 1.41 -32.84 -42.20
CA LEU A 39 0.01 -32.82 -41.77
C LEU A 39 -0.24 -33.76 -40.59
N VAL A 40 0.46 -34.90 -40.51
CA VAL A 40 0.41 -35.83 -39.37
C VAL A 40 0.94 -35.18 -38.07
N LEU A 41 1.85 -34.21 -38.17
CA LEU A 41 2.40 -33.50 -37.00
C LEU A 41 1.46 -32.44 -36.44
N PHE A 42 0.54 -31.91 -37.25
CA PHE A 42 -0.40 -30.86 -36.81
C PHE A 42 -1.24 -31.27 -35.59
N PRO A 43 -1.85 -32.48 -35.53
CA PRO A 43 -2.56 -32.94 -34.34
C PRO A 43 -1.69 -32.96 -33.08
N VAL A 44 -0.45 -33.43 -33.18
CA VAL A 44 0.49 -33.47 -32.05
C VAL A 44 0.83 -32.05 -31.58
N ALA A 45 1.10 -31.16 -32.53
CA ALA A 45 1.36 -29.74 -32.24
C ALA A 45 0.13 -29.04 -31.63
N ALA A 46 -1.08 -29.34 -32.11
CA ALA A 46 -2.33 -28.76 -31.61
C ALA A 46 -2.63 -29.19 -30.17
N ILE A 47 -2.51 -30.48 -29.86
CA ILE A 47 -2.66 -31.00 -28.49
C ILE A 47 -1.59 -30.38 -27.58
N GLY A 48 -0.35 -30.32 -28.05
CA GLY A 48 0.75 -29.71 -27.32
C GLY A 48 0.53 -28.23 -27.02
N GLY A 49 0.12 -27.46 -28.03
CA GLY A 49 -0.21 -26.04 -27.91
C GLY A 49 -1.36 -25.80 -26.92
N TRP A 50 -2.41 -26.64 -26.97
CA TRP A 50 -3.51 -26.56 -26.00
C TRP A 50 -3.05 -26.78 -24.55
N CYS A 51 -2.19 -27.78 -24.31
CA CYS A 51 -1.60 -28.02 -22.99
C CYS A 51 -0.75 -26.82 -22.52
N LEU A 52 0.06 -26.24 -23.40
CA LEU A 52 0.86 -25.05 -23.09
C LEU A 52 0.00 -23.84 -22.74
N VAL A 53 -1.10 -23.61 -23.47
CA VAL A 53 -2.06 -22.53 -23.16
C VAL A 53 -2.67 -22.73 -21.77
N LYS A 54 -3.06 -23.97 -21.42
CA LYS A 54 -3.57 -24.28 -20.07
C LYS A 54 -2.56 -23.98 -18.96
N VAL A 55 -1.31 -24.42 -19.12
CA VAL A 55 -0.24 -24.12 -18.14
C VAL A 55 0.00 -22.62 -18.02
N ASN A 56 -0.04 -21.89 -19.12
CA ASN A 56 0.12 -20.45 -19.13
C ASN A 56 -1.01 -19.71 -18.38
N VAL A 57 -2.27 -20.10 -18.61
CA VAL A 57 -3.42 -19.55 -17.87
C VAL A 57 -3.31 -19.84 -16.38
N GLU A 58 -2.93 -21.07 -16.01
CA GLU A 58 -2.75 -21.45 -14.60
C GLU A 58 -1.59 -20.67 -13.95
N SER A 59 -0.50 -20.45 -14.68
CA SER A 59 0.61 -19.61 -14.23
C SER A 59 0.19 -18.16 -13.97
N ALA A 60 -0.66 -17.60 -14.84
CA ALA A 60 -1.17 -16.24 -14.67
C ALA A 60 -2.07 -16.14 -13.43
N LYS A 61 -2.96 -17.12 -13.22
CA LYS A 61 -3.81 -17.20 -12.03
C LYS A 61 -3.01 -17.37 -10.73
N ALA A 62 -1.99 -18.22 -10.74
CA ALA A 62 -1.10 -18.42 -9.60
C ALA A 62 -0.35 -17.13 -9.23
N TYR A 63 0.14 -16.39 -10.23
CA TYR A 63 0.78 -15.10 -10.00
C TYR A 63 -0.21 -14.05 -9.47
N GLN A 64 -1.43 -13.99 -10.03
CA GLN A 64 -2.47 -13.10 -9.53
C GLN A 64 -2.81 -13.40 -8.07
N SER A 65 -2.91 -14.69 -7.71
CA SER A 65 -3.14 -15.12 -6.32
C SER A 65 -1.98 -14.70 -5.42
N TYR A 66 -0.74 -14.90 -5.86
CA TYR A 66 0.45 -14.45 -5.13
C TYR A 66 0.43 -12.93 -4.85
N GLU A 67 0.09 -12.12 -5.85
CA GLU A 67 -0.03 -10.67 -5.72
C GLU A 67 -1.13 -10.26 -4.73
N GLN A 68 -2.32 -10.86 -4.84
CA GLN A 68 -3.44 -10.58 -3.93
C GLN A 68 -3.13 -10.96 -2.48
N ILE A 69 -2.38 -12.03 -2.26
CA ILE A 69 -2.03 -12.51 -0.91
C ILE A 69 -0.84 -11.73 -0.31
N SER A 70 -0.02 -11.09 -1.15
CA SER A 70 1.23 -10.43 -0.74
C SER A 70 1.10 -9.37 0.35
N PRO A 71 0.12 -8.45 0.33
CA PRO A 71 -0.06 -7.46 1.39
C PRO A 71 -0.35 -8.12 2.74
N PHE A 72 -1.24 -9.13 2.76
CA PHE A 72 -1.61 -9.87 3.96
C PHE A 72 -0.43 -10.64 4.54
N ALA A 73 0.31 -11.36 3.69
CA ALA A 73 1.53 -12.05 4.11
C ALA A 73 2.60 -11.08 4.63
N SER A 74 2.70 -9.88 4.06
CA SER A 74 3.63 -8.84 4.52
C SER A 74 3.23 -8.24 5.87
N ALA A 75 1.93 -8.00 6.09
CA ALA A 75 1.39 -7.60 7.40
C ALA A 75 1.62 -8.69 8.45
N GLU A 76 1.37 -9.94 8.12
CA GLU A 76 1.65 -11.11 8.96
C GLU A 76 3.13 -11.16 9.35
N LYS A 77 4.05 -11.05 8.39
CA LYS A 77 5.51 -11.02 8.62
C LYS A 77 5.93 -9.85 9.51
N ARG A 78 5.38 -8.65 9.29
CA ARG A 78 5.64 -7.47 10.14
C ARG A 78 5.16 -7.70 11.57
N SER A 79 3.97 -8.28 11.75
CA SER A 79 3.43 -8.63 13.07
C SER A 79 4.33 -9.66 13.78
N ALA A 80 4.75 -10.71 13.06
CA ALA A 80 5.71 -11.70 13.55
C ALA A 80 7.01 -11.05 14.02
N TRP A 81 7.54 -10.15 13.20
CA TRP A 81 8.79 -9.46 13.47
C TRP A 81 8.69 -8.58 14.71
N ARG A 82 7.63 -7.78 14.83
CA ARG A 82 7.37 -6.96 16.04
C ARG A 82 7.23 -7.84 17.28
N TYR A 83 6.51 -8.96 17.16
CA TYR A 83 6.36 -9.92 18.26
C TYR A 83 7.71 -10.51 18.67
N TYR A 84 8.57 -10.86 17.70
CA TYR A 84 9.91 -11.37 17.95
C TYR A 84 10.82 -10.34 18.63
N LEU A 85 10.78 -9.08 18.16
CA LEU A 85 11.53 -7.98 18.78
C LEU A 85 11.04 -7.66 20.21
N GLY A 86 9.76 -7.88 20.49
CA GLY A 86 9.16 -7.62 21.80
C GLY A 86 9.42 -8.71 22.86
N ILE A 87 9.93 -9.88 22.47
CA ILE A 87 10.09 -11.02 23.38
C ILE A 87 11.56 -11.27 23.69
N SER A 88 11.95 -11.06 24.95
CA SER A 88 13.24 -11.53 25.49
C SER A 88 13.18 -12.97 26.04
N GLY A 89 12.14 -13.74 25.71
CA GLY A 89 11.78 -14.99 26.39
C GLY A 89 11.71 -16.27 25.53
N LYS A 90 12.22 -17.36 26.11
CA LYS A 90 12.10 -18.82 25.81
C LYS A 90 11.78 -19.25 24.36
N HIS A 91 12.74 -19.98 23.79
CA HIS A 91 12.77 -20.60 22.44
C HIS A 91 11.51 -21.39 22.01
N SER A 92 10.75 -22.00 22.93
CA SER A 92 9.60 -22.86 22.58
C SER A 92 8.39 -22.10 22.03
N SER A 93 8.23 -20.82 22.38
CA SER A 93 7.14 -20.00 21.83
C SER A 93 7.43 -19.53 20.41
N VAL A 94 8.72 -19.39 20.06
CA VAL A 94 9.18 -18.97 18.74
C VAL A 94 8.91 -20.07 17.70
N THR A 95 9.21 -21.33 18.02
CA THR A 95 9.02 -22.46 17.09
C THR A 95 7.55 -22.62 16.69
N ARG A 96 6.61 -22.55 17.65
CA ARG A 96 5.18 -22.67 17.36
C ARG A 96 4.67 -21.57 16.42
N ILE A 97 5.20 -20.36 16.55
CA ILE A 97 4.82 -19.24 15.69
C ILE A 97 5.39 -19.46 14.30
N VAL A 98 6.68 -19.80 14.20
CA VAL A 98 7.32 -20.12 12.90
C VAL A 98 6.57 -21.26 12.18
N ASP A 99 6.19 -22.32 12.90
CA ASP A 99 5.43 -23.44 12.32
C ASP A 99 4.07 -22.99 11.79
N HIS A 100 3.36 -22.14 12.54
CA HIS A 100 2.09 -21.57 12.07
C HIS A 100 2.28 -20.71 10.81
N PHE A 101 3.32 -19.86 10.77
CA PHE A 101 3.67 -19.05 9.61
C PHE A 101 3.99 -19.89 8.36
N LEU A 102 4.66 -21.03 8.55
CA LEU A 102 5.09 -21.90 7.45
C LEU A 102 4.00 -22.86 6.98
N HIS A 103 2.99 -23.17 7.79
CA HIS A 103 2.03 -24.23 7.47
C HIS A 103 0.57 -23.78 7.37
N GLU A 104 0.15 -22.71 8.07
CA GLU A 104 -1.28 -22.38 8.23
C GLU A 104 -1.58 -20.89 7.98
N GLY A 105 -0.56 -20.07 7.75
CA GLY A 105 -0.69 -18.61 7.58
C GLY A 105 -0.84 -18.12 6.14
N LYS A 106 -1.11 -16.83 5.98
CA LYS A 106 -1.14 -16.15 4.66
C LYS A 106 0.21 -16.19 3.95
N THR A 107 1.28 -16.26 4.73
CA THR A 107 2.63 -16.47 4.23
C THR A 107 2.78 -17.82 3.54
N HIS A 108 2.21 -18.90 4.08
CA HIS A 108 2.21 -20.21 3.43
C HIS A 108 1.43 -20.17 2.11
N ASP A 109 0.23 -19.58 2.10
CA ASP A 109 -0.56 -19.42 0.88
C ASP A 109 0.19 -18.63 -0.21
N GLN A 110 0.91 -17.57 0.20
CA GLN A 110 1.78 -16.80 -0.69
C GLN A 110 2.90 -17.67 -1.28
N ILE A 111 3.59 -18.46 -0.43
CA ILE A 111 4.68 -19.34 -0.85
C ILE A 111 4.17 -20.42 -1.81
N GLU A 112 3.02 -21.01 -1.55
CA GLU A 112 2.42 -22.04 -2.40
C GLU A 112 1.98 -21.45 -3.75
N ALA A 113 1.37 -20.26 -3.76
CA ALA A 113 1.06 -19.55 -5.00
C ALA A 113 2.32 -19.25 -5.82
N TYR A 114 3.39 -18.80 -5.16
CA TYR A 114 4.70 -18.57 -5.80
C TYR A 114 5.31 -19.88 -6.34
N ARG A 115 5.20 -20.98 -5.58
CA ARG A 115 5.69 -22.29 -5.99
C ARG A 115 4.97 -22.79 -7.25
N ARG A 116 3.64 -22.72 -7.29
CA ARG A 116 2.85 -23.08 -8.49
C ARG A 116 3.23 -22.25 -9.70
N TYR A 117 3.45 -20.96 -9.48
CA TYR A 117 3.94 -20.05 -10.51
C TYR A 117 5.33 -20.43 -11.03
N MET A 118 6.26 -20.85 -10.16
CA MET A 118 7.59 -21.30 -10.60
C MET A 118 7.54 -22.64 -11.33
N LEU A 119 6.74 -23.60 -10.84
CA LEU A 119 6.57 -24.93 -11.44
C LEU A 119 5.96 -24.89 -12.85
N SER A 120 5.17 -23.85 -13.18
CA SER A 120 4.59 -23.72 -14.51
C SER A 120 5.64 -23.64 -15.63
N SER A 121 6.80 -23.03 -15.32
CA SER A 121 7.93 -22.93 -16.25
C SER A 121 8.53 -24.31 -16.55
N ASP A 122 8.74 -25.11 -15.51
CA ASP A 122 9.31 -26.46 -15.64
C ASP A 122 8.32 -27.41 -16.34
N LEU A 123 7.03 -27.29 -16.02
CA LEU A 123 5.97 -28.04 -16.71
C LEU A 123 5.91 -27.69 -18.20
N ALA A 124 6.06 -26.41 -18.58
CA ALA A 124 6.11 -26.02 -19.98
C ALA A 124 7.32 -26.61 -20.72
N VAL A 125 8.49 -26.71 -20.06
CA VAL A 125 9.67 -27.40 -20.62
C VAL A 125 9.39 -28.90 -20.79
N CYS A 126 8.79 -29.54 -19.78
CA CYS A 126 8.42 -30.95 -19.83
C CYS A 126 7.45 -31.25 -20.98
N ILE A 127 6.38 -30.46 -21.12
CA ILE A 127 5.40 -30.58 -22.21
C ILE A 127 6.07 -30.45 -23.57
N ASN A 128 6.95 -29.45 -23.75
CA ASN A 128 7.70 -29.28 -25.00
C ASN A 128 8.59 -30.50 -25.32
N SER A 129 9.25 -31.09 -24.32
CA SER A 129 10.05 -32.31 -24.50
C SER A 129 9.18 -33.52 -24.89
N ILE A 130 7.97 -33.65 -24.32
CA ILE A 130 7.03 -34.71 -24.68
C ILE A 130 6.53 -34.53 -26.12
N ILE A 131 6.16 -33.31 -26.51
CA ILE A 131 5.73 -32.99 -27.89
C ILE A 131 6.85 -33.32 -28.88
N LEU A 132 8.10 -32.97 -28.54
CA LEU A 132 9.27 -33.27 -29.36
C LEU A 132 9.48 -34.78 -29.54
N GLY A 133 9.45 -35.53 -28.44
CA GLY A 133 9.59 -36.99 -28.47
C GLY A 133 8.50 -37.65 -29.31
N ALA A 134 7.24 -37.22 -29.13
CA ALA A 134 6.11 -37.69 -29.92
C ALA A 134 6.28 -37.34 -31.41
N GLY A 135 6.68 -36.11 -31.74
CA GLY A 135 6.93 -35.68 -33.11
C GLY A 135 7.99 -36.54 -33.80
N PHE A 136 9.14 -36.78 -33.15
CA PHE A 136 10.17 -37.68 -33.69
C PHE A 136 9.65 -39.11 -33.90
N PHE A 137 8.88 -39.63 -32.94
CA PHE A 137 8.31 -40.96 -33.04
C PHE A 137 7.39 -41.11 -34.27
N PHE A 138 6.47 -40.17 -34.48
CA PHE A 138 5.56 -40.21 -35.63
C PHE A 138 6.30 -40.05 -36.96
N ILE A 139 7.29 -39.17 -37.03
CA ILE A 139 8.10 -38.97 -38.26
C ILE A 139 8.87 -40.22 -38.62
N LEU A 140 9.52 -40.86 -37.64
CA LEU A 140 10.29 -42.09 -37.88
C LEU A 140 9.39 -43.22 -38.37
N ILE A 141 8.18 -43.34 -37.85
CA ILE A 141 7.21 -44.33 -38.34
C ILE A 141 6.78 -43.99 -39.78
N PHE A 142 6.36 -42.76 -40.04
CA PHE A 142 5.76 -42.39 -41.32
C PHE A 142 6.79 -42.38 -42.46
N ILE A 143 7.91 -41.66 -42.29
CA ILE A 143 8.99 -41.61 -43.28
C ILE A 143 9.70 -42.96 -43.35
N GLY A 144 9.86 -43.68 -42.23
CA GLY A 144 10.47 -45.01 -42.22
C GLY A 144 9.67 -46.01 -43.05
N PHE A 145 8.34 -45.98 -42.93
CA PHE A 145 7.47 -46.83 -43.74
C PHE A 145 7.54 -46.46 -45.24
N GLN A 146 7.46 -45.16 -45.56
CA GLN A 146 7.62 -44.69 -46.94
C GLN A 146 8.99 -45.08 -47.53
N LEU A 147 10.08 -44.97 -46.78
CA LEU A 147 11.43 -45.36 -47.21
C LEU A 147 11.50 -46.85 -47.57
N VAL A 148 10.86 -47.71 -46.79
CA VAL A 148 10.84 -49.16 -47.02
C VAL A 148 10.01 -49.52 -48.25
N GLU A 149 8.83 -48.93 -48.42
CA GLU A 149 7.95 -49.24 -49.56
C GLU A 149 8.47 -48.70 -50.90
N SER A 150 8.99 -47.47 -50.90
CA SER A 150 9.37 -46.76 -52.13
C SER A 150 10.84 -46.91 -52.53
N GLY A 151 11.67 -47.55 -51.68
CA GLY A 151 13.12 -47.56 -51.87
C GLY A 151 13.73 -46.16 -51.78
N GLY A 152 13.16 -45.31 -50.92
CA GLY A 152 13.35 -43.86 -50.94
C GLY A 152 14.76 -43.39 -50.57
N GLU A 153 14.97 -42.09 -50.76
CA GLU A 153 16.27 -41.45 -50.58
C GLU A 153 16.45 -40.97 -49.13
N TRP A 154 17.41 -41.55 -48.40
CA TRP A 154 17.73 -41.21 -47.00
C TRP A 154 18.02 -39.72 -46.73
N HIS A 155 18.43 -38.96 -47.76
CA HIS A 155 18.69 -37.53 -47.60
C HIS A 155 17.42 -36.74 -47.27
N ARG A 156 16.23 -37.19 -47.70
CA ARG A 156 14.95 -36.54 -47.37
C ARG A 156 14.64 -36.65 -45.88
N LEU A 157 14.85 -37.82 -45.29
CA LEU A 157 14.70 -38.03 -43.85
C LEU A 157 15.65 -37.10 -43.06
N THR A 158 16.92 -37.02 -43.46
CA THR A 158 17.90 -36.15 -42.79
C THR A 158 17.50 -34.67 -42.90
N ALA A 159 17.08 -34.21 -44.08
CA ALA A 159 16.60 -32.85 -44.28
C ALA A 159 15.35 -32.55 -43.43
N TYR A 160 14.42 -33.50 -43.33
CA TYR A 160 13.21 -33.38 -42.54
C TYR A 160 13.50 -33.31 -41.04
N LEU A 161 14.36 -34.19 -40.52
CA LEU A 161 14.79 -34.17 -39.12
C LEU A 161 15.50 -32.86 -38.75
N LEU A 162 16.31 -32.30 -39.67
CA LEU A 162 16.96 -31.01 -39.48
C LEU A 162 15.94 -29.88 -39.42
N GLY A 163 14.98 -29.84 -40.37
CA GLY A 163 13.90 -28.86 -40.40
C GLY A 163 13.06 -28.90 -39.12
N LEU A 164 12.65 -30.10 -38.69
CA LEU A 164 11.89 -30.31 -37.46
C LEU A 164 12.64 -29.81 -36.23
N ARG A 165 13.94 -30.12 -36.12
CA ARG A 165 14.78 -29.67 -35.00
C ARG A 165 14.75 -28.14 -34.88
N PHE A 166 14.88 -27.42 -36.00
CA PHE A 166 14.80 -25.96 -36.00
C PHE A 166 13.39 -25.47 -35.64
N SER A 167 12.32 -26.07 -36.20
CA SER A 167 10.95 -25.70 -35.85
C SER A 167 10.67 -25.85 -34.36
N VAL A 168 11.06 -26.98 -33.76
CA VAL A 168 10.82 -27.24 -32.33
C VAL A 168 11.65 -26.30 -31.46
N SER A 169 12.92 -26.08 -31.79
CA SER A 169 13.78 -25.14 -31.06
C SER A 169 13.17 -23.73 -31.06
N SER A 170 12.70 -23.27 -32.22
CA SER A 170 12.05 -21.97 -32.35
C SER A 170 10.71 -21.92 -31.61
N LEU A 171 9.90 -22.98 -31.66
CA LEU A 171 8.64 -23.08 -30.92
C LEU A 171 8.85 -23.00 -29.40
N LYS A 172 9.91 -23.66 -28.88
CA LYS A 172 10.30 -23.57 -27.47
C LYS A 172 10.67 -22.14 -27.08
N THR A 173 11.45 -21.46 -27.91
CA THR A 173 11.82 -20.05 -27.68
C THR A 173 10.60 -19.13 -27.72
N VAL A 174 9.74 -19.27 -28.73
CA VAL A 174 8.47 -18.53 -28.84
C VAL A 174 7.61 -18.73 -27.60
N SER A 175 7.41 -19.99 -27.18
CA SER A 175 6.61 -20.32 -26.00
C SER A 175 7.19 -19.72 -24.72
N SER A 176 8.51 -19.77 -24.55
CA SER A 176 9.19 -19.16 -23.40
C SER A 176 9.05 -17.63 -23.38
N ILE A 177 9.13 -16.97 -24.53
CA ILE A 177 8.95 -15.51 -24.63
C ILE A 177 7.49 -15.14 -24.36
N LEU A 178 6.53 -15.89 -24.90
CA LEU A 178 5.10 -15.66 -24.62
C LEU A 178 4.77 -15.84 -23.13
N LEU A 179 5.29 -16.88 -22.49
CA LEU A 179 5.20 -17.07 -21.04
C LEU A 179 5.82 -15.88 -20.29
N ALA A 180 6.98 -15.37 -20.74
CA ALA A 180 7.61 -14.21 -20.16
C ALA A 180 6.77 -12.93 -20.32
N ILE A 181 6.16 -12.70 -21.48
CA ILE A 181 5.24 -11.59 -21.72
C ILE A 181 4.04 -11.68 -20.78
N ASN A 182 3.48 -12.87 -20.60
CA ASN A 182 2.32 -13.05 -19.73
C ASN A 182 2.60 -12.74 -18.25
N ARG A 183 3.86 -12.85 -17.82
CA ARG A 183 4.30 -12.43 -16.48
C ARG A 183 4.23 -10.92 -16.26
N PHE A 184 4.25 -10.11 -17.33
CA PHE A 184 4.16 -8.66 -17.22
C PHE A 184 2.73 -8.13 -17.13
N PHE A 185 1.71 -8.88 -17.57
CA PHE A 185 0.32 -8.41 -17.56
C PHE A 185 -0.16 -7.91 -16.19
N PRO A 186 0.08 -8.63 -15.08
CA PRO A 186 -0.34 -8.15 -13.76
C PRO A 186 0.38 -6.86 -13.32
N GLN A 187 1.63 -6.66 -13.75
CA GLN A 187 2.37 -5.42 -13.47
C GLN A 187 1.78 -4.24 -14.25
N ILE A 188 1.43 -4.46 -15.51
CA ILE A 188 0.75 -3.46 -16.35
C ILE A 188 -0.63 -3.14 -15.77
N GLN A 189 -1.37 -4.16 -15.31
CA GLN A 189 -2.67 -3.97 -14.66
C GLN A 189 -2.56 -3.14 -13.37
N ARG A 190 -1.53 -3.32 -12.55
CA ARG A 190 -1.30 -2.45 -11.38
C ARG A 190 -1.10 -0.99 -11.79
N VAL A 191 -0.29 -0.76 -12.81
CA VAL A 191 -0.05 0.58 -13.33
C VAL A 191 -1.34 1.17 -13.91
N SER A 192 -2.15 0.39 -14.64
CA SER A 192 -3.42 0.89 -15.18
C SER A 192 -4.41 1.23 -14.07
N ILE A 193 -4.57 0.36 -13.06
CA ILE A 193 -5.43 0.64 -11.89
C ILE A 193 -4.93 1.87 -11.13
N PHE A 194 -3.62 2.00 -10.96
CA PHE A 194 -3.02 3.18 -10.34
C PHE A 194 -3.31 4.45 -11.13
N LEU A 195 -3.11 4.43 -12.45
CA LEU A 195 -3.38 5.57 -13.33
C LEU A 195 -4.88 5.90 -13.41
N GLU A 196 -5.76 4.90 -13.39
CA GLU A 196 -7.21 5.09 -13.33
C GLU A 196 -7.64 5.74 -12.01
N ARG A 197 -7.04 5.32 -10.88
CA ARG A 197 -7.28 5.94 -9.57
C ARG A 197 -6.69 7.34 -9.48
N ALA A 198 -5.50 7.56 -10.02
CA ALA A 198 -4.85 8.87 -10.01
C ALA A 198 -5.54 9.86 -10.96
N GLY A 199 -5.88 9.45 -12.19
CA GLY A 199 -6.56 10.28 -13.18
C GLY A 199 -8.07 10.45 -12.92
N GLY A 200 -8.72 9.47 -12.29
CA GLY A 200 -10.12 9.58 -11.86
C GLY A 200 -10.36 10.57 -10.73
N GLN A 201 -9.31 10.90 -9.95
CA GLN A 201 -9.37 11.96 -8.94
C GLN A 201 -9.30 13.38 -9.51
N GLU A 202 -8.87 13.57 -10.77
CA GLU A 202 -8.87 14.90 -11.40
C GLU A 202 -10.08 15.17 -12.30
N ALA A 203 -10.79 14.12 -12.76
CA ALA A 203 -11.80 14.26 -13.81
C ALA A 203 -13.24 13.89 -13.40
N THR A 204 -13.44 13.24 -12.25
CA THR A 204 -14.79 12.89 -11.80
C THR A 204 -14.99 13.26 -10.35
N GLY A 205 -15.64 14.41 -10.14
CA GLY A 205 -16.45 14.71 -8.95
C GLY A 205 -17.62 13.72 -8.85
N LEU A 206 -17.31 12.43 -8.78
CA LEU A 206 -18.24 11.36 -8.48
C LEU A 206 -18.59 11.51 -7.01
N LYS A 207 -19.66 12.29 -6.78
CA LYS A 207 -20.52 12.17 -5.60
C LYS A 207 -20.69 10.69 -5.29
N ARG A 208 -19.99 10.20 -4.29
CA ARG A 208 -20.43 9.00 -3.57
C ARG A 208 -21.74 9.39 -2.89
N GLU A 209 -22.85 9.18 -3.58
CA GLU A 209 -24.19 9.12 -2.99
C GLU A 209 -24.28 7.84 -2.13
N GLY A 210 -23.48 7.78 -1.07
CA GLY A 210 -23.97 7.18 0.15
C GLY A 210 -24.64 8.31 0.88
N GLU A 211 -25.95 8.21 1.13
CA GLU A 211 -26.67 9.01 2.13
C GLU A 211 -26.04 8.74 3.50
N PHE A 212 -24.87 9.33 3.71
CA PHE A 212 -24.40 9.57 5.05
C PHE A 212 -25.06 10.87 5.44
N SER A 213 -25.92 10.82 6.45
CA SER A 213 -26.49 11.99 7.11
C SER A 213 -25.36 12.99 7.37
N GLN A 214 -25.30 14.03 6.53
CA GLN A 214 -24.40 15.15 6.72
C GLN A 214 -24.76 15.75 8.06
N ILE A 215 -23.79 15.86 8.96
CA ILE A 215 -23.95 16.74 10.11
C ILE A 215 -23.79 18.14 9.52
N ASN A 216 -24.92 18.74 9.12
CA ASN A 216 -24.95 20.18 8.98
C ASN A 216 -24.79 20.72 10.39
N PHE A 217 -23.56 21.08 10.74
CA PHE A 217 -23.34 22.04 11.80
C PHE A 217 -23.99 23.33 11.29
N GLU A 218 -25.27 23.52 11.58
CA GLU A 218 -25.88 24.83 11.40
C GLU A 218 -24.96 25.85 12.09
N ASP A 219 -24.74 27.01 11.45
CA ASP A 219 -23.83 28.09 11.84
C ASP A 219 -23.95 28.54 13.33
N SER A 220 -24.95 28.04 14.04
CA SER A 220 -25.27 28.29 15.45
C SER A 220 -24.49 27.43 16.46
N VAL A 221 -24.02 26.22 16.12
CA VAL A 221 -23.35 25.32 17.11
C VAL A 221 -21.83 25.51 17.13
N LEU A 222 -21.22 25.92 16.02
CA LEU A 222 -19.79 26.23 15.92
C LEU A 222 -19.52 27.75 15.97
N GLY A 223 -20.47 28.51 16.51
CA GLY A 223 -20.41 29.97 16.60
C GLY A 223 -19.27 30.47 17.49
N GLY A 224 -18.05 30.46 16.96
CA GLY A 224 -16.83 30.97 17.59
C GLY A 224 -15.95 29.87 18.21
N GLN A 225 -14.64 30.00 17.95
CA GLN A 225 -13.52 29.67 18.87
C GLN A 225 -13.78 28.55 19.89
N SER A 226 -14.05 27.33 19.40
CA SER A 226 -14.35 26.18 20.25
C SER A 226 -13.32 25.07 20.03
N CYS A 227 -12.89 24.48 21.15
CA CYS A 227 -12.09 23.26 21.14
C CYS A 227 -13.03 22.05 21.13
N ILE A 228 -12.89 21.17 20.15
CA ILE A 228 -13.78 20.04 19.91
C ILE A 228 -13.04 18.74 20.17
N ALA A 229 -13.59 17.89 21.02
CA ALA A 229 -13.11 16.53 21.21
C ALA A 229 -13.76 15.59 20.17
N VAL A 230 -12.99 14.87 19.39
CA VAL A 230 -13.47 13.83 18.48
C VAL A 230 -13.02 12.47 19.00
N MET A 231 -13.96 11.63 19.42
CA MET A 231 -13.68 10.29 19.95
C MET A 231 -13.89 9.24 18.86
N ILE A 232 -12.82 8.54 18.50
CA ILE A 232 -12.82 7.49 17.46
C ILE A 232 -12.45 6.12 18.03
N PRO A 233 -13.03 5.02 17.52
CA PRO A 233 -12.74 3.67 17.99
C PRO A 233 -11.48 3.06 17.36
N PHE A 234 -10.68 3.84 16.63
CA PHE A 234 -9.44 3.44 15.96
C PHE A 234 -8.31 4.42 16.27
N GLU A 235 -7.08 4.05 15.88
CA GLU A 235 -5.92 4.96 15.98
C GLU A 235 -5.93 5.94 14.81
N LEU A 236 -5.52 7.19 15.06
CA LEU A 236 -5.48 8.22 14.03
C LEU A 236 -4.31 7.94 13.07
N ASP A 237 -4.64 7.48 11.86
CA ASP A 237 -3.73 7.45 10.71
C ASP A 237 -4.12 8.53 9.67
N SER A 238 -3.36 8.65 8.58
CA SER A 238 -3.63 9.64 7.52
C SER A 238 -5.03 9.48 6.91
N ASN A 239 -5.53 8.26 6.83
CA ASN A 239 -6.83 7.97 6.20
C ASN A 239 -8.00 8.26 7.12
N SER A 240 -7.82 7.96 8.40
CA SER A 240 -8.70 8.35 9.48
C SER A 240 -8.83 9.86 9.52
N LEU A 241 -7.74 10.61 9.29
CA LEU A 241 -7.79 12.07 9.21
C LEU A 241 -8.66 12.55 8.05
N ASP A 242 -8.43 12.07 6.82
CA ASP A 242 -9.25 12.43 5.65
C ASP A 242 -10.72 12.10 5.88
N TRP A 243 -11.00 10.96 6.52
CA TRP A 243 -12.35 10.56 6.88
C TRP A 243 -12.97 11.45 7.95
N ILE A 244 -12.24 11.77 9.02
CA ILE A 244 -12.68 12.70 10.07
C ILE A 244 -12.94 14.07 9.45
N LEU A 245 -12.05 14.57 8.59
CA LEU A 245 -12.22 15.86 7.92
C LEU A 245 -13.47 15.88 7.05
N ALA A 246 -13.65 14.85 6.21
CA ALA A 246 -14.81 14.74 5.33
C ALA A 246 -16.13 14.58 6.11
N LYS A 247 -16.10 13.92 7.28
CA LYS A 247 -17.29 13.65 8.09
C LYS A 247 -17.64 14.73 9.10
N THR A 248 -16.63 15.28 9.76
CA THR A 248 -16.78 16.23 10.87
C THR A 248 -16.93 17.64 10.36
N LEU A 249 -16.36 17.98 9.21
CA LEU A 249 -16.33 19.37 8.73
C LEU A 249 -17.10 19.53 7.44
N SER A 250 -17.67 18.45 6.92
CA SER A 250 -18.36 18.42 5.62
C SER A 250 -17.50 18.97 4.47
N LEU A 251 -16.18 18.98 4.63
CA LEU A 251 -15.25 19.45 3.61
C LEU A 251 -15.17 18.39 2.51
N ASN A 252 -15.30 18.83 1.26
CA ASN A 252 -15.03 17.93 0.15
C ASN A 252 -13.53 17.55 0.16
N PRO A 253 -13.15 16.31 -0.16
CA PRO A 253 -11.74 15.90 -0.26
C PRO A 253 -10.89 16.82 -1.15
N GLU A 254 -11.48 17.39 -2.18
CA GLU A 254 -10.83 18.36 -3.06
C GLU A 254 -10.58 19.70 -2.33
N GLU A 255 -11.55 20.19 -1.56
CA GLU A 255 -11.41 21.41 -0.75
C GLU A 255 -10.36 21.24 0.35
N ILE A 256 -10.24 20.04 0.94
CA ILE A 256 -9.20 19.72 1.94
C ILE A 256 -7.81 19.87 1.30
N ARG A 257 -7.61 19.34 0.08
CA ARG A 257 -6.34 19.46 -0.64
C ARG A 257 -5.99 20.90 -1.00
N PHE A 258 -6.96 21.69 -1.46
CA PHE A 258 -6.75 23.11 -1.77
C PHE A 258 -6.61 23.99 -0.52
N SER A 259 -7.09 23.53 0.63
CA SER A 259 -7.02 24.26 1.91
C SER A 259 -5.83 23.83 2.78
N SER A 260 -4.80 23.19 2.22
CA SER A 260 -3.65 22.71 3.00
C SER A 260 -2.90 23.82 3.75
N ASP A 261 -3.07 25.08 3.36
CA ASP A 261 -2.49 26.24 4.04
C ASP A 261 -3.31 26.71 5.26
N LYS A 262 -4.58 26.28 5.35
CA LYS A 262 -5.52 26.63 6.43
C LYS A 262 -5.71 25.51 7.45
N LEU A 263 -5.21 24.31 7.14
CA LEU A 263 -5.31 23.12 7.98
C LEU A 263 -3.91 22.76 8.51
N ALA A 264 -3.79 22.60 9.82
CA ALA A 264 -2.60 22.03 10.45
C ALA A 264 -2.98 20.74 11.18
N CYS A 265 -2.13 19.71 11.10
CA CYS A 265 -2.33 18.46 11.82
C CYS A 265 -1.03 17.98 12.46
N PHE A 266 -1.12 17.50 13.70
CA PHE A 266 0.00 16.84 14.38
C PHE A 266 -0.45 15.55 15.05
N SER A 267 0.15 14.43 14.65
CA SER A 267 -0.07 13.11 15.21
C SER A 267 1.08 12.68 16.11
N ASN A 268 0.81 11.84 17.11
CA ASN A 268 1.87 11.27 17.95
C ASN A 268 2.81 10.33 17.16
N VAL A 269 2.39 9.86 15.98
CA VAL A 269 3.18 9.03 15.05
C VAL A 269 4.07 9.87 14.13
N PHE A 270 4.19 11.18 14.37
CA PHE A 270 5.09 12.03 13.61
C PHE A 270 6.54 11.51 13.64
N GLU A 271 7.05 11.15 12.45
CA GLU A 271 8.42 10.72 12.21
C GLU A 271 9.05 11.67 11.17
N PRO A 272 9.99 12.55 11.57
CA PRO A 272 10.60 13.48 10.64
C PRO A 272 11.50 12.74 9.62
N VAL A 273 11.47 13.22 8.38
CA VAL A 273 12.33 12.73 7.30
C VAL A 273 13.71 13.40 7.40
N GLY A 274 14.76 12.60 7.51
CA GLY A 274 16.13 13.09 7.59
C GLY A 274 16.55 13.86 6.34
N GLY A 275 17.26 14.97 6.54
CA GLY A 275 17.66 15.88 5.46
C GLY A 275 16.66 17.02 5.22
N GLU A 276 15.52 17.03 5.90
CA GLU A 276 14.59 18.16 5.90
C GLU A 276 14.90 19.15 7.03
N SER A 277 14.54 20.41 6.82
CA SER A 277 14.63 21.48 7.82
C SER A 277 13.32 21.59 8.61
N PHE A 278 13.34 22.27 9.76
CA PHE A 278 12.08 22.58 10.46
C PHE A 278 11.09 23.32 9.56
N GLN A 279 11.61 24.25 8.75
CA GLN A 279 10.80 25.05 7.85
C GLN A 279 10.07 24.20 6.81
N SER A 280 10.72 23.21 6.19
CA SER A 280 10.05 22.31 5.25
C SER A 280 9.09 21.36 5.96
N THR A 281 9.54 20.74 7.04
CA THR A 281 8.78 19.67 7.71
C THR A 281 7.51 20.19 8.39
N PHE A 282 7.55 21.37 9.03
CA PHE A 282 6.37 21.96 9.68
C PHE A 282 5.73 23.08 8.87
N ARG A 283 6.21 23.35 7.65
CA ARG A 283 5.80 24.51 6.83
C ARG A 283 5.82 25.80 7.66
N LEU A 284 6.95 26.06 8.30
CA LEU A 284 7.04 27.19 9.24
C LEU A 284 6.78 28.51 8.52
N HIS A 285 5.91 29.33 9.10
CA HIS A 285 5.74 30.71 8.70
C HIS A 285 7.06 31.45 8.86
N LYS A 286 7.39 32.34 7.91
CA LYS A 286 8.66 33.07 7.86
C LYS A 286 9.01 33.85 9.14
N ASP A 287 8.01 34.19 9.94
CA ASP A 287 8.19 34.93 11.20
C ASP A 287 8.52 34.01 12.38
N VAL A 288 8.37 32.69 12.22
CA VAL A 288 8.67 31.68 13.23
C VAL A 288 10.16 31.36 13.17
N THR A 289 10.95 32.19 13.86
CA THR A 289 12.39 31.99 14.06
C THR A 289 12.67 31.30 15.40
N PRO A 290 13.88 30.75 15.60
CA PRO A 290 14.28 30.22 16.91
C PRO A 290 14.12 31.25 18.04
N GLN A 291 14.52 32.51 17.82
CA GLN A 291 14.41 33.58 18.83
C GLN A 291 12.95 33.97 19.10
N TYR A 292 12.10 33.98 18.08
CA TYR A 292 10.67 34.22 18.26
C TYR A 292 10.02 33.09 19.05
N THR A 293 10.36 31.84 18.72
CA THR A 293 9.91 30.64 19.45
C THR A 293 10.33 30.73 20.92
N GLU A 294 11.58 31.07 21.21
CA GLU A 294 12.09 31.27 22.58
C GLU A 294 11.25 32.29 23.35
N LYS A 295 10.99 33.43 22.72
CA LYS A 295 10.23 34.53 23.33
C LYS A 295 8.83 34.07 23.71
N ILE A 296 8.08 33.48 22.77
CA ILE A 296 6.72 33.00 23.04
C ILE A 296 6.73 31.94 24.15
N LEU A 297 7.69 31.02 24.14
CA LEU A 297 7.83 29.99 25.16
C LEU A 297 8.10 30.54 26.57
N LYS A 298 8.88 31.62 26.67
CA LYS A 298 9.13 32.33 27.93
C LYS A 298 7.91 33.13 28.37
N ASP A 299 7.25 33.82 27.45
CA ASP A 299 6.05 34.62 27.74
C ASP A 299 4.92 33.76 28.32
N VAL A 300 4.77 32.51 27.87
CA VAL A 300 3.79 31.55 28.42
C VAL A 300 4.32 30.73 29.61
N GLY A 301 5.56 30.94 30.05
CA GLY A 301 6.19 30.22 31.16
C GLY A 301 6.42 28.72 30.93
N TYR A 302 6.49 28.30 29.65
CA TYR A 302 6.75 26.91 29.27
C TYR A 302 8.26 26.62 29.16
N TRP A 303 9.07 27.65 28.88
CA TRP A 303 10.52 27.55 28.75
C TRP A 303 11.22 27.01 30.00
N GLU A 304 10.97 27.59 31.17
CA GLU A 304 11.75 27.37 32.40
C GLU A 304 11.71 25.91 32.90
N LYS A 305 10.66 25.17 32.52
CA LYS A 305 10.48 23.77 32.93
C LYS A 305 11.26 22.80 32.04
N HIS A 306 11.54 23.20 30.79
CA HIS A 306 12.06 22.33 29.74
C HIS A 306 13.24 22.96 28.99
N GLU A 307 13.94 23.89 29.65
CA GLU A 307 15.05 24.67 29.09
C GLU A 307 16.07 23.79 28.36
N SER A 308 16.50 22.68 28.96
CA SER A 308 17.48 21.77 28.35
C SER A 308 17.01 21.14 27.03
N ASP A 309 15.70 20.93 26.87
CA ASP A 309 15.12 20.35 25.64
C ASP A 309 14.97 21.41 24.55
N PHE A 310 14.66 22.65 24.94
CA PHE A 310 14.51 23.77 24.01
C PHE A 310 15.84 24.38 23.58
N GLU A 311 16.84 24.46 24.47
CA GLU A 311 18.18 24.95 24.11
C GLU A 311 18.81 24.12 22.98
N LYS A 312 18.61 22.79 23.00
CA LYS A 312 19.08 21.91 21.92
C LYS A 312 18.41 22.22 20.59
N MET A 313 17.11 22.53 20.63
CA MET A 313 16.31 22.84 19.46
C MET A 313 16.64 24.23 18.89
N ILE A 314 16.76 25.25 19.73
CA ILE A 314 16.99 26.65 19.31
C ILE A 314 18.39 26.87 18.74
N ARG A 315 19.36 26.02 19.10
CA ARG A 315 20.68 26.02 18.47
C ARG A 315 20.67 25.58 17.01
N LEU A 316 19.60 24.93 16.56
CA LEU A 316 19.42 24.54 15.17
C LEU A 316 18.86 25.73 14.38
N ASP A 317 19.41 25.98 13.20
CA ASP A 317 18.77 26.88 12.24
C ASP A 317 17.55 26.16 11.66
N PHE A 318 16.38 26.77 11.82
CA PHE A 318 15.12 26.19 11.33
C PHE A 318 15.08 26.07 9.80
N SER A 319 15.96 26.77 9.09
CA SER A 319 16.06 26.78 7.63
C SER A 319 17.01 25.69 7.10
N GLU A 320 17.92 25.18 7.94
CA GLU A 320 18.94 24.24 7.50
C GLU A 320 18.47 22.78 7.60
N PRO A 321 18.88 21.90 6.66
CA PRO A 321 18.65 20.46 6.73
C PRO A 321 19.13 19.83 8.03
N ILE A 322 18.28 19.04 8.69
CA ILE A 322 18.61 18.35 9.94
C ILE A 322 18.85 16.86 9.67
N SER A 323 19.94 16.33 10.22
CA SER A 323 20.26 14.90 10.07
C SER A 323 19.25 14.02 10.82
N GLN A 324 19.00 12.79 10.35
CA GLN A 324 18.11 11.84 11.04
C GLN A 324 18.51 11.64 12.51
N ASN A 325 19.81 11.64 12.79
CA ASN A 325 20.34 11.49 14.15
C ASN A 325 19.99 12.68 15.03
N ASP A 326 20.04 13.90 14.50
CA ASP A 326 19.70 15.09 15.28
C ASP A 326 18.19 15.21 15.48
N TRP A 327 17.38 14.85 14.47
CA TRP A 327 15.94 14.67 14.64
C TRP A 327 15.59 13.71 15.77
N SER A 328 16.26 12.55 15.82
CA SER A 328 16.03 11.53 16.86
C SER A 328 16.43 11.98 18.28
N ARG A 329 17.28 13.01 18.40
CA ARG A 329 17.73 13.57 19.69
C ARG A 329 16.79 14.64 20.22
N LEU A 330 15.93 15.20 19.36
CA LEU A 330 14.96 16.21 19.77
C LEU A 330 13.81 15.55 20.52
N HIS A 331 13.42 16.16 21.63
CA HIS A 331 12.29 15.67 22.39
C HIS A 331 10.99 16.05 21.66
N LYS A 332 10.03 15.11 21.56
CA LYS A 332 8.70 15.36 20.95
C LYS A 332 8.01 16.64 21.45
N ARG A 333 8.11 16.97 22.74
CA ARG A 333 7.55 18.21 23.31
C ARG A 333 8.06 19.48 22.63
N SER A 334 9.34 19.50 22.23
CA SER A 334 9.95 20.66 21.58
C SER A 334 9.39 20.81 20.16
N LEU A 335 9.25 19.69 19.45
CA LEU A 335 8.63 19.63 18.12
C LEU A 335 7.18 20.12 18.15
N ILE A 336 6.40 19.63 19.12
CA ILE A 336 5.01 20.02 19.32
C ILE A 336 4.91 21.52 19.63
N ALA A 337 5.79 22.04 20.49
CA ALA A 337 5.80 23.46 20.82
C ALA A 337 6.05 24.36 19.60
N VAL A 338 7.05 24.01 18.77
CA VAL A 338 7.32 24.73 17.52
C VAL A 338 6.13 24.65 16.58
N PHE A 339 5.53 23.48 16.44
CA PHE A 339 4.35 23.29 15.61
C PHE A 339 3.16 24.14 16.08
N LEU A 340 2.86 24.15 17.38
CA LEU A 340 1.78 24.99 17.94
C LEU A 340 2.07 26.48 17.75
N ILE A 341 3.32 26.92 17.99
CA ILE A 341 3.72 28.31 17.76
C ILE A 341 3.58 28.67 16.27
N ASN A 342 3.90 27.75 15.37
CA ASN A 342 3.66 27.94 13.95
C ASN A 342 2.18 28.16 13.65
N SER A 343 1.29 27.35 14.24
CA SER A 343 -0.15 27.51 14.09
C SER A 343 -0.70 28.80 14.70
N ILE A 344 -0.04 29.40 15.70
CA ILE A 344 -0.42 30.72 16.25
C ILE A 344 -0.13 31.85 15.26
N VAL A 345 0.99 31.73 14.53
CA VAL A 345 1.49 32.77 13.63
C VAL A 345 0.91 32.62 12.22
N ALA A 346 0.82 31.39 11.72
CA ALA A 346 0.25 31.08 10.42
C ALA A 346 -1.29 31.23 10.46
N PRO A 347 -1.93 31.59 9.33
CA PRO A 347 -3.39 31.73 9.24
C PRO A 347 -4.07 30.35 9.16
N VAL A 348 -3.90 29.53 10.20
CA VAL A 348 -4.53 28.23 10.33
C VAL A 348 -5.95 28.43 10.86
N GLU A 349 -6.95 28.02 10.08
CA GLU A 349 -8.36 28.06 10.49
C GLU A 349 -8.72 26.85 11.34
N LEU A 350 -8.09 25.70 11.07
CA LEU A 350 -8.36 24.44 11.73
C LEU A 350 -7.07 23.71 12.11
N LEU A 351 -6.96 23.34 13.38
CA LEU A 351 -5.86 22.59 13.94
C LEU A 351 -6.35 21.24 14.45
N ILE A 352 -5.79 20.14 13.94
CA ILE A 352 -6.07 18.78 14.41
C ILE A 352 -4.91 18.25 15.25
N LEU A 353 -5.20 17.80 16.46
CA LEU A 353 -4.23 17.22 17.38
C LEU A 353 -4.66 15.82 17.78
N ASP A 354 -3.76 14.85 17.69
CA ASP A 354 -3.95 13.56 18.36
C ASP A 354 -3.87 13.77 19.89
N SER A 355 -4.84 13.26 20.64
CA SER A 355 -4.87 13.29 22.11
C SER A 355 -3.57 12.81 22.76
N LEU A 356 -2.84 11.87 22.15
CA LEU A 356 -1.57 11.38 22.68
C LEU A 356 -0.45 12.43 22.62
N VAL A 357 -0.58 13.42 21.75
CA VAL A 357 0.32 14.59 21.65
C VAL A 357 0.21 15.43 22.92
N LEU A 358 -0.99 15.53 23.48
CA LEU A 358 -1.25 16.29 24.71
C LEU A 358 -0.54 15.71 25.92
N ASN A 359 -0.21 14.42 25.92
CA ASN A 359 0.61 13.81 26.99
C ASN A 359 2.03 14.41 27.05
N HIS A 360 2.51 14.98 25.94
CA HIS A 360 3.81 15.66 25.88
C HIS A 360 3.72 17.16 26.18
N LEU A 361 2.49 17.70 26.31
CA LEU A 361 2.17 19.06 26.75
C LEU A 361 1.65 19.01 28.20
N PRO A 362 2.52 19.11 29.22
CA PRO A 362 2.07 19.14 30.61
C PRO A 362 1.15 20.36 30.85
N ALA A 363 0.47 20.42 31.98
CA ALA A 363 -0.48 21.50 32.31
C ALA A 363 0.01 22.95 32.06
N LYS A 364 1.34 23.19 32.13
CA LYS A 364 1.96 24.48 31.81
C LYS A 364 2.06 24.81 30.30
N GLY A 365 1.84 23.86 29.41
CA GLY A 365 1.73 24.06 27.97
C GLY A 365 0.33 24.43 27.51
N ARG A 366 -0.68 24.33 28.40
CA ARG A 366 -2.07 24.72 28.11
C ARG A 366 -2.24 26.17 27.63
N PRO A 367 -1.50 27.16 28.15
CA PRO A 367 -1.58 28.53 27.64
C PRO A 367 -1.26 28.66 26.14
N LEU A 368 -0.48 27.75 25.54
CA LEU A 368 -0.27 27.74 24.09
C LEU A 368 -1.53 27.34 23.33
N LEU A 369 -2.32 26.40 23.87
CA LEU A 369 -3.60 26.02 23.30
C LEU A 369 -4.64 27.12 23.51
N ASP A 370 -4.63 27.78 24.68
CA ASP A 370 -5.52 28.91 24.95
C ASP A 370 -5.25 30.08 23.99
N LEU A 371 -3.98 30.37 23.67
CA LEU A 371 -3.61 31.36 22.65
C LEU A 371 -4.05 30.98 21.23
N LEU A 372 -4.17 29.67 20.94
CA LEU A 372 -4.63 29.16 19.64
C LEU A 372 -6.15 29.20 19.52
N SER A 373 -6.88 28.83 20.58
CA SER A 373 -8.34 28.74 20.55
C SER A 373 -9.00 30.07 20.21
N ASP A 374 -8.34 31.19 20.52
CA ASP A 374 -8.81 32.54 20.17
C ASP A 374 -8.85 32.81 18.65
N LYS A 375 -8.23 32.00 17.80
CA LYS A 375 -8.17 32.27 16.35
C LYS A 375 -8.41 31.05 15.48
N THR A 376 -8.11 29.87 16.02
CA THR A 376 -8.07 28.62 15.28
C THR A 376 -9.02 27.64 15.96
N GLN A 377 -9.86 26.98 15.17
CA GLN A 377 -10.67 25.88 15.68
C GLN A 377 -9.75 24.70 15.98
N VAL A 378 -9.77 24.20 17.21
CA VAL A 378 -8.90 23.10 17.63
C VAL A 378 -9.73 21.83 17.75
N VAL A 379 -9.38 20.79 17.00
CA VAL A 379 -10.00 19.47 17.05
C VAL A 379 -9.01 18.49 17.67
N ILE A 380 -9.34 17.96 18.84
CA ILE A 380 -8.54 16.97 19.54
C ILE A 380 -9.14 15.59 19.28
N VAL A 381 -8.38 14.72 18.61
CA VAL A 381 -8.80 13.35 18.30
C VAL A 381 -8.36 12.39 19.38
N TYR A 382 -9.33 11.83 20.10
CA TYR A 382 -9.18 10.80 21.11
C TYR A 382 -9.32 9.41 20.50
N GLY A 383 -8.20 8.70 20.39
CA GLY A 383 -8.16 7.30 19.97
C GLY A 383 -8.52 6.31 21.08
N THR A 384 -8.27 5.03 20.82
CA THR A 384 -8.68 3.92 21.73
C THR A 384 -8.00 3.89 23.11
N GLN A 385 -6.93 4.65 23.33
CA GLN A 385 -6.14 4.62 24.58
C GLN A 385 -6.54 5.69 25.61
N ALA A 386 -7.73 6.28 25.47
CA ALA A 386 -8.16 7.39 26.30
C ALA A 386 -8.51 6.98 27.74
N ASN A 387 -7.49 6.99 28.61
CA ASN A 387 -7.68 7.01 30.07
C ASN A 387 -7.93 8.44 30.60
N ALA A 388 -7.91 9.46 29.75
CA ALA A 388 -8.17 10.84 30.11
C ALA A 388 -8.96 11.50 28.97
N TYR A 389 -10.27 11.29 28.94
CA TYR A 389 -11.15 12.07 28.07
C TYR A 389 -11.27 13.49 28.63
N CYS A 390 -11.24 14.49 27.75
CA CYS A 390 -11.74 15.85 28.02
C CYS A 390 -11.07 16.58 29.18
N VAL A 391 -9.76 16.81 29.10
CA VAL A 391 -9.00 17.54 30.13
C VAL A 391 -8.65 18.97 29.70
N SER A 392 -8.90 19.32 28.43
CA SER A 392 -8.29 20.48 27.78
C SER A 392 -9.21 21.68 27.64
N GLY A 393 -10.44 21.60 28.16
CA GLY A 393 -11.43 22.68 28.03
C GLY A 393 -12.22 22.60 26.73
N GLU A 394 -12.39 21.39 26.21
CA GLU A 394 -13.27 21.13 25.09
C GLU A 394 -14.73 21.42 25.50
N GLU A 395 -15.51 22.01 24.59
CA GLU A 395 -16.92 22.34 24.84
C GLU A 395 -17.86 21.26 24.29
N ILE A 396 -17.43 20.61 23.22
CA ILE A 396 -18.23 19.67 22.44
C ILE A 396 -17.42 18.40 22.21
N ALA A 397 -18.07 17.25 22.39
CA ALA A 397 -17.53 15.94 22.05
C ALA A 397 -18.34 15.30 20.91
N ILE A 398 -17.66 14.77 19.91
CA ILE A 398 -18.26 14.00 18.82
C ILE A 398 -17.83 12.55 18.99
N LEU A 399 -18.79 11.66 19.22
CA LEU A 399 -18.55 10.23 19.31
C LEU A 399 -18.86 9.57 17.97
N TYR A 400 -17.85 8.93 17.38
CA TYR A 400 -18.02 8.09 16.20
C TYR A 400 -18.23 6.63 16.57
N ASP A 401 -19.28 6.03 16.03
CA ASP A 401 -19.50 4.59 16.12
C ASP A 401 -18.88 3.84 14.91
N HIS A 402 -18.61 2.55 15.06
CA HIS A 402 -18.09 1.67 13.99
C HIS A 402 -18.98 1.61 12.74
N LEU A 403 -20.28 1.92 12.88
CA LEU A 403 -21.23 1.99 11.77
C LEU A 403 -21.22 3.36 11.06
N GLY A 404 -20.35 4.28 11.45
CA GLY A 404 -20.32 5.65 10.91
C GLY A 404 -21.40 6.56 11.46
N GLY A 405 -22.12 6.11 12.50
CA GLY A 405 -23.01 6.96 13.28
C GLY A 405 -22.20 8.00 14.05
N THR A 406 -22.76 9.20 14.17
CA THR A 406 -22.16 10.33 14.88
C THR A 406 -23.13 10.83 15.93
N GLU A 407 -22.65 10.94 17.16
CA GLU A 407 -23.41 11.54 18.26
C GLU A 407 -22.67 12.79 18.75
N LEU A 408 -23.38 13.92 18.76
CA LEU A 408 -22.90 15.16 19.37
C LEU A 408 -23.26 15.12 20.85
N LEU A 409 -22.25 15.22 21.72
CA LEU A 409 -22.38 15.10 23.16
C LEU A 409 -21.71 16.30 23.83
N SER A 410 -22.24 16.75 24.97
CA SER A 410 -21.50 17.71 25.80
C SER A 410 -20.35 17.00 26.50
N VAL A 411 -19.29 17.74 26.79
CA VAL A 411 -18.12 17.19 27.47
C VAL A 411 -18.46 16.73 28.89
N GLU A 412 -19.32 17.45 29.61
CA GLU A 412 -19.78 17.03 30.94
C GLU A 412 -20.49 15.67 30.88
N TRP A 413 -21.34 15.46 29.87
CA TRP A 413 -22.03 14.19 29.69
C TRP A 413 -21.03 13.05 29.44
N CYS A 414 -20.00 13.30 28.61
CA CYS A 414 -18.95 12.33 28.34
C CYS A 414 -18.14 11.96 29.60
N LEU A 415 -17.89 12.93 30.48
CA LEU A 415 -17.21 12.69 31.75
C LEU A 415 -18.09 11.88 32.72
N GLU A 416 -19.37 12.19 32.82
CA GLU A 416 -20.33 11.45 33.65
C GLU A 416 -20.56 10.01 33.17
N HIS A 417 -20.45 9.77 31.86
CA HIS A 417 -20.76 8.48 31.22
C HIS A 417 -19.52 7.81 30.59
N ALA A 418 -18.32 8.10 31.11
CA ALA A 418 -17.06 7.63 30.55
C ALA A 418 -16.98 6.10 30.39
N ASP A 419 -17.55 5.33 31.32
CA ASP A 419 -17.56 3.86 31.25
C ASP A 419 -18.43 3.33 30.09
N ILE A 420 -19.52 4.02 29.76
CA ILE A 420 -20.39 3.66 28.63
C ILE A 420 -19.65 3.94 27.31
N ILE A 421 -18.99 5.09 27.21
CA ILE A 421 -18.18 5.45 26.04
C ILE A 421 -17.05 4.44 25.83
N LYS A 422 -16.31 4.09 26.89
CA LYS A 422 -15.26 3.06 26.84
C LYS A 422 -15.81 1.71 26.38
N THR A 423 -16.96 1.31 26.89
CA THR A 423 -17.62 0.05 26.50
C THR A 423 -18.02 0.07 25.02
N ARG A 424 -18.59 1.18 24.54
CA ARG A 424 -18.96 1.36 23.13
C ARG A 424 -17.72 1.31 22.22
N ILE A 425 -16.68 2.08 22.53
CA ILE A 425 -15.41 2.09 21.78
C ILE A 425 -14.77 0.69 21.76
N GLY A 426 -14.77 -0.01 22.91
CA GLY A 426 -14.25 -1.37 23.03
C GLY A 426 -15.01 -2.37 22.17
N ASN A 427 -16.33 -2.30 22.16
CA ASN A 427 -17.19 -3.15 21.32
C ASN A 427 -16.95 -2.85 19.83
N SER A 428 -16.88 -1.58 19.45
CA SER A 428 -16.59 -1.13 18.09
C SER A 428 -15.24 -1.64 17.58
N LYS A 429 -14.21 -1.63 18.42
CA LYS A 429 -12.90 -2.22 18.09
C LYS A 429 -12.99 -3.73 17.85
N SER A 430 -13.75 -4.45 18.68
CA SER A 430 -13.94 -5.89 18.50
C SER A 430 -14.69 -6.23 17.21
N MET A 431 -15.69 -5.42 16.86
CA MET A 431 -16.45 -5.58 15.62
C MET A 431 -15.62 -5.23 14.39
N LEU A 432 -14.81 -4.16 14.43
CA LEU A 432 -13.87 -3.84 13.35
C LEU A 432 -12.87 -4.97 13.13
N MET A 433 -12.33 -5.58 14.19
CA MET A 433 -11.45 -6.74 14.06
C MET A 433 -12.16 -7.96 13.48
N GLN A 434 -13.41 -8.22 13.87
CA GLN A 434 -14.21 -9.31 13.30
C GLN A 434 -14.58 -9.05 11.83
N HIS A 435 -14.97 -7.81 11.51
CA HIS A 435 -15.38 -7.46 10.15
C HIS A 435 -14.18 -7.47 9.21
N SER A 436 -13.04 -6.97 9.68
CA SER A 436 -11.75 -7.08 9.01
C SER A 436 -11.29 -8.53 8.81
N ALA A 437 -11.52 -9.41 9.79
CA ALA A 437 -11.24 -10.84 9.65
C ALA A 437 -12.18 -11.53 8.65
N ASN A 438 -13.44 -11.09 8.58
CA ASN A 438 -14.49 -11.71 7.76
C ASN A 438 -14.56 -11.15 6.32
N SER A 439 -14.25 -9.88 6.11
CA SER A 439 -14.29 -9.22 4.79
C SER A 439 -13.06 -9.56 3.95
N GLY A 440 -12.01 -10.14 4.54
CA GLY A 440 -10.71 -10.30 3.89
C GLY A 440 -10.04 -8.97 3.54
N VAL A 441 -10.61 -7.83 3.95
CA VAL A 441 -10.06 -6.48 3.81
C VAL A 441 -9.66 -6.03 5.20
N LEU A 442 -8.38 -6.20 5.54
CA LEU A 442 -7.81 -5.59 6.74
C LEU A 442 -7.62 -4.09 6.52
N ALA A 443 -7.79 -3.33 7.60
CA ALA A 443 -7.67 -1.88 7.69
C ALA A 443 -6.34 -1.29 7.13
N ASP A 444 -5.38 -2.14 6.76
CA ASP A 444 -4.11 -1.76 6.13
C ASP A 444 -4.21 -1.53 4.61
N ASP A 445 -5.32 -1.85 3.94
CA ASP A 445 -5.52 -1.55 2.50
C ASP A 445 -5.59 -0.03 2.22
N VAL A 446 -5.59 0.78 3.28
CA VAL A 446 -5.52 2.24 3.21
C VAL A 446 -4.09 2.77 3.44
N SER A 447 -3.12 1.93 3.83
CA SER A 447 -1.73 2.36 4.08
C SER A 447 -0.86 2.45 2.82
N SER A 448 -1.37 2.10 1.64
CA SER A 448 -0.58 2.11 0.38
C SER A 448 -0.64 3.43 -0.39
N LEU A 449 -1.19 4.48 0.20
CA LEU A 449 -1.22 5.86 -0.33
C LEU A 449 -0.17 6.77 0.35
N CYS A 450 0.61 6.25 1.30
CA CYS A 450 1.41 7.03 2.25
C CYS A 450 2.80 7.52 1.77
N ASP A 451 3.10 7.56 0.47
CA ASP A 451 4.38 8.10 -0.03
C ASP A 451 4.29 9.57 -0.50
N PHE A 452 3.23 10.31 -0.15
CA PHE A 452 3.07 11.69 -0.62
C PHE A 452 2.32 12.64 0.33
N VAL A 453 2.85 12.85 1.53
CA VAL A 453 2.93 14.12 2.28
C VAL A 453 4.19 14.01 3.13
#